data_AF-A0A1Y4CDW9-F1
#
_entry.id   AF-A0A1Y4CDW9-F1
#
_cell.length_a   1.000
_cell.length_b   1.000
_cell.length_c   1.000
_cell.angle_alpha   90.00
_cell.angle_beta   90.00
_cell.angle_gamma   90.00
#
_symmetry.space_group_name_H-M   'P 1'
#
loop_
_entity.id
_entity.type
_entity.pdbx_description
1 polymer ?
#
loop_
_entity_poly.entity_id
_entity_poly.type
_entity_poly.pdbx_seq_one_letter_code
_entity_poly.pdbx_strand_id
1 'polypeptide(L)'
;MNEIQKTEKQGQALTVAAPVQVGFNFFDPVQFDTMQRVCKLFASSELVPDMYKVTDKNPIEKAMANCMIAIEIAQRIGASPLMVMQNMVPIYGKPSWSSKFLVATVNTCGRFKPLKYRFTEKGILGMVDYVEYTKVWVNGQNGRGYYKNEATTKQFDGRKMMDIECVAYTSAKGSDEVLESSPVSIRLAIQEGWFTKNGSKWQTMTKQMLMYRAASFWTSAYAPELSMGMRTVEEYQDIMDVDYQEVGAEVEAEKHDNANKVQIGVDLAQGNDKTTATMIDPETGEIKAVHDANAETPKEEAAQAPTPQPQPGF
;
A
#
# COMPACT_ATOMS: atom_id res chain seq x y z
N MET A 1 -72.24 -39.38 -5.06
CA MET A 1 -72.81 -38.10 -4.62
C MET A 1 -72.07 -37.67 -3.37
N ASN A 2 -71.61 -36.41 -3.37
CA ASN A 2 -71.11 -35.60 -2.27
C ASN A 2 -69.76 -36.02 -1.65
N GLU A 3 -68.78 -35.15 -1.45
CA GLU A 3 -68.61 -33.74 -1.79
C GLU A 3 -67.12 -33.41 -1.59
N ILE A 4 -66.66 -32.40 -2.33
CA ILE A 4 -65.28 -31.93 -2.43
C ILE A 4 -64.95 -31.04 -1.23
N GLN A 5 -63.85 -31.31 -0.52
CA GLN A 5 -63.13 -30.25 0.22
C GLN A 5 -61.76 -30.03 -0.42
N LYS A 6 -61.68 -28.99 -1.25
CA LYS A 6 -60.42 -28.38 -1.69
C LYS A 6 -59.80 -27.69 -0.47
N THR A 7 -58.70 -28.23 0.03
CA THR A 7 -57.79 -27.47 0.90
C THR A 7 -56.82 -26.72 -0.01
N GLU A 8 -57.00 -25.41 -0.11
CA GLU A 8 -56.07 -24.49 -0.74
C GLU A 8 -54.71 -24.58 -0.04
N LYS A 9 -53.70 -25.14 -0.71
CA LYS A 9 -52.31 -24.96 -0.30
C LYS A 9 -51.91 -23.54 -0.65
N GLN A 10 -52.04 -22.64 0.31
CA GLN A 10 -51.38 -21.33 0.28
C GLN A 10 -49.88 -21.55 0.06
N GLY A 11 -49.35 -20.97 -1.02
CA GLY A 11 -47.94 -20.98 -1.32
C GLY A 11 -47.16 -20.33 -0.17
N GLN A 12 -46.39 -21.13 0.55
CA GLN A 12 -45.31 -20.62 1.37
C GLN A 12 -44.31 -19.96 0.44
N ALA A 13 -44.34 -18.64 0.39
CA ALA A 13 -43.22 -17.86 -0.11
C ALA A 13 -42.01 -18.23 0.74
N LEU A 14 -41.07 -18.97 0.15
CA LEU A 14 -39.73 -19.16 0.68
C LEU A 14 -39.09 -17.77 0.72
N THR A 15 -39.20 -17.08 1.85
CA THR A 15 -38.38 -15.92 2.14
C THR A 15 -36.95 -16.43 2.23
N VAL A 16 -36.20 -16.27 1.14
CA VAL A 16 -34.74 -16.41 1.15
C VAL A 16 -34.25 -15.38 2.16
N ALA A 17 -33.85 -15.84 3.35
CA ALA A 17 -33.20 -14.98 4.33
C ALA A 17 -31.97 -14.39 3.65
N ALA A 18 -31.94 -13.07 3.48
CA ALA A 18 -30.75 -12.38 3.06
C ALA A 18 -29.62 -12.78 4.03
N PRO A 19 -28.41 -13.11 3.54
CA PRO A 19 -27.31 -13.44 4.43
C PRO A 19 -27.11 -12.23 5.35
N VAL A 20 -27.32 -12.43 6.64
CA VAL A 20 -26.94 -11.43 7.64
C VAL A 20 -25.43 -11.33 7.55
N GLN A 21 -24.93 -10.29 6.87
CA GLN A 21 -23.53 -9.92 6.96
C GLN A 21 -23.29 -9.49 8.40
N VAL A 22 -22.81 -10.43 9.22
CA VAL A 22 -22.28 -10.16 10.54
C VAL A 22 -20.96 -9.42 10.35
N GLY A 23 -21.07 -8.13 10.03
CA GLY A 23 -19.93 -7.23 9.96
C GLY A 23 -19.47 -6.90 11.37
N PHE A 24 -18.16 -6.94 11.60
CA PHE A 24 -17.57 -6.46 12.85
C PHE A 24 -17.83 -4.97 13.04
N ASN A 25 -18.36 -4.60 14.22
CA ASN A 25 -18.55 -3.20 14.58
C ASN A 25 -17.36 -2.70 15.40
N PHE A 26 -16.52 -1.85 14.78
CA PHE A 26 -15.40 -1.19 15.43
C PHE A 26 -15.79 -0.28 16.59
N PHE A 27 -17.03 0.23 16.59
CA PHE A 27 -17.50 1.20 17.57
C PHE A 27 -18.21 0.54 18.75
N ASP A 28 -18.38 -0.79 18.75
CA ASP A 28 -18.85 -1.54 19.91
C ASP A 28 -17.64 -1.92 20.78
N PRO A 29 -17.51 -1.39 22.01
CA PRO A 29 -16.36 -1.65 22.86
C PRO A 29 -16.15 -3.13 23.19
N VAL A 30 -17.23 -3.90 23.32
CA VAL A 30 -17.16 -5.33 23.67
C VAL A 30 -16.65 -6.13 22.49
N GLN A 31 -17.16 -5.83 21.29
CA GLN A 31 -16.67 -6.46 20.07
C GLN A 31 -15.22 -6.06 19.82
N PHE A 32 -14.87 -4.79 19.99
CA PHE A 32 -13.51 -4.30 19.79
C PHE A 32 -12.51 -4.97 20.72
N ASP A 33 -12.80 -5.09 22.03
CA ASP A 33 -11.94 -5.81 22.97
C ASP A 33 -11.82 -7.31 22.63
N THR A 34 -12.93 -7.95 22.26
CA THR A 34 -12.92 -9.35 21.83
C THR A 34 -12.04 -9.53 20.59
N MET A 35 -12.15 -8.63 19.62
CA MET A 35 -11.36 -8.67 18.40
C MET A 35 -9.88 -8.43 18.66
N GLN A 36 -9.53 -7.51 19.56
CA GLN A 36 -8.14 -7.33 19.98
C GLN A 36 -7.53 -8.63 20.53
N ARG A 37 -8.28 -9.41 21.31
CA ARG A 37 -7.83 -10.73 21.81
C ARG A 37 -7.64 -11.73 20.67
N VAL A 38 -8.53 -11.74 19.69
CA VAL A 38 -8.40 -12.57 18.48
C VAL A 38 -7.19 -12.15 17.65
N CYS A 39 -6.97 -10.85 17.45
CA CYS A 39 -5.78 -10.33 16.79
C CYS A 39 -4.49 -10.73 17.52
N LYS A 40 -4.48 -10.68 18.85
CA LYS A 40 -3.34 -11.10 19.67
C LYS A 40 -3.03 -12.59 19.49
N LEU A 41 -4.07 -13.43 19.36
CA LEU A 41 -3.92 -14.85 19.03
C LEU A 41 -3.23 -15.04 17.67
N PHE A 42 -3.72 -14.38 16.62
CA PHE A 42 -3.09 -14.45 15.29
C PHE A 42 -1.67 -13.90 15.28
N ALA A 43 -1.44 -12.76 15.94
CA ALA A 43 -0.13 -12.11 16.01
C ALA A 43 0.91 -12.95 16.76
N SER A 44 0.49 -13.94 17.54
CA SER A 44 1.37 -14.86 18.27
C SER A 44 1.54 -16.22 17.56
N SER A 45 0.84 -16.45 16.45
CA SER A 45 0.85 -17.73 15.72
C SER A 45 2.00 -17.82 14.72
N GLU A 46 2.69 -18.95 14.67
CA GLU A 46 3.76 -19.20 13.69
C GLU A 46 3.26 -19.34 12.25
N LEU A 47 2.00 -19.76 12.06
CA LEU A 47 1.38 -19.89 10.73
C LEU A 47 1.01 -18.54 10.09
N VAL A 48 1.15 -17.45 10.84
CA VAL A 48 0.83 -16.08 10.42
C VAL A 48 2.13 -15.41 9.95
N PRO A 49 2.15 -14.78 8.75
CA PRO A 49 3.36 -14.15 8.24
C PRO A 49 3.93 -13.05 9.14
N ASP A 50 5.24 -12.81 9.03
CA ASP A 50 5.97 -11.89 9.93
C ASP A 50 5.41 -10.46 9.98
N MET A 51 4.80 -9.98 8.89
CA MET A 51 4.14 -8.67 8.82
C MET A 51 2.88 -8.55 9.71
N TYR A 52 2.26 -9.68 10.06
CA TYR A 52 1.09 -9.78 10.92
C TYR A 52 1.45 -10.31 12.32
N LYS A 53 2.66 -10.87 12.48
CA LYS A 53 3.15 -11.49 13.72
C LYS A 53 4.00 -10.51 14.54
N VAL A 54 4.03 -10.70 15.85
CA VAL A 54 4.97 -9.99 16.73
C VAL A 54 6.39 -10.47 16.43
N THR A 55 7.27 -9.55 16.10
CA THR A 55 8.71 -9.79 15.89
C THR A 55 9.49 -8.60 16.43
N ASP A 56 10.83 -8.72 16.52
CA ASP A 56 11.69 -7.61 16.95
C ASP A 56 11.50 -6.34 16.08
N LYS A 57 11.13 -6.53 14.81
CA LYS A 57 10.87 -5.44 13.84
C LYS A 57 9.39 -5.07 13.73
N ASN A 58 8.51 -5.81 14.39
CA ASN A 58 7.06 -5.62 14.32
C ASN A 58 6.45 -5.70 15.73
N PRO A 59 6.37 -4.58 16.46
CA PRO A 59 5.85 -4.55 17.81
C PRO A 59 4.38 -4.98 17.86
N ILE A 60 3.92 -5.39 19.04
CA ILE A 60 2.58 -5.95 19.25
C ILE A 60 1.45 -5.06 18.73
N GLU A 61 1.54 -3.75 18.93
CA GLU A 61 0.54 -2.78 18.50
C GLU A 61 0.39 -2.77 16.97
N LYS A 62 1.52 -2.77 16.25
CA LYS A 62 1.55 -2.80 14.78
C LYS A 62 1.06 -4.15 14.24
N ALA A 63 1.51 -5.26 14.82
CA ALA A 63 1.08 -6.60 14.45
C ALA A 63 -0.43 -6.80 14.65
N MET A 64 -0.96 -6.35 15.80
CA MET A 64 -2.39 -6.40 16.10
C MET A 64 -3.21 -5.51 15.18
N ALA A 65 -2.74 -4.29 14.89
CA ALA A 65 -3.40 -3.39 13.93
C ALA A 65 -3.49 -4.04 12.54
N ASN A 66 -2.39 -4.61 12.05
CA ASN A 66 -2.36 -5.33 10.77
C ASN A 66 -3.32 -6.54 10.77
N CYS A 67 -3.36 -7.31 11.86
CA CYS A 67 -4.29 -8.42 12.01
C CYS A 67 -5.75 -7.96 11.99
N MET A 68 -6.07 -6.85 12.66
CA MET A 68 -7.42 -6.32 12.73
C MET A 68 -7.94 -5.90 11.36
N ILE A 69 -7.11 -5.20 10.58
CA ILE A 69 -7.44 -4.84 9.20
C ILE A 69 -7.59 -6.08 8.31
N ALA A 70 -6.73 -7.08 8.46
CA ALA A 70 -6.86 -8.33 7.71
C ALA A 70 -8.15 -9.09 8.03
N ILE A 71 -8.58 -9.13 9.30
CA ILE A 71 -9.84 -9.76 9.70
C ILE A 71 -11.04 -8.99 9.14
N GLU A 72 -11.00 -7.66 9.17
CA GLU A 72 -12.03 -6.81 8.57
C GLU A 72 -12.20 -7.09 7.08
N ILE A 73 -11.09 -7.13 6.34
CA ILE A 73 -11.08 -7.47 4.91
C ILE A 73 -11.60 -8.89 4.70
N ALA A 74 -11.19 -9.85 5.53
CA ALA A 74 -11.66 -11.23 5.47
C ALA A 74 -13.19 -11.31 5.63
N GLN A 75 -13.77 -10.52 6.53
CA GLN A 75 -15.22 -10.43 6.69
C GLN A 75 -15.90 -9.79 5.48
N ARG A 76 -15.33 -8.72 4.90
CA ARG A 76 -15.88 -8.08 3.69
C ARG A 76 -15.99 -9.04 2.52
N ILE A 77 -14.97 -9.86 2.30
CA ILE A 77 -14.92 -10.80 1.17
C ILE A 77 -15.47 -12.19 1.51
N GLY A 78 -15.88 -12.42 2.76
CA GLY A 78 -16.37 -13.73 3.22
C GLY A 78 -15.29 -14.83 3.21
N ALA A 79 -14.03 -14.47 3.42
CA ALA A 79 -12.90 -15.40 3.48
C ALA A 79 -12.42 -15.66 4.91
N SER A 80 -11.63 -16.72 5.09
CA SER A 80 -10.96 -16.99 6.36
C SER A 80 -9.88 -15.93 6.65
N PRO A 81 -9.76 -15.40 7.88
CA PRO A 81 -8.70 -14.46 8.24
C PRO A 81 -7.30 -14.97 7.95
N LEU A 82 -7.03 -16.26 8.21
CA LEU A 82 -5.73 -16.85 7.95
C LEU A 82 -5.42 -16.87 6.45
N MET A 83 -6.42 -17.14 5.61
CA MET A 83 -6.27 -17.13 4.16
C MET A 83 -5.93 -15.72 3.65
N VAL A 84 -6.57 -14.69 4.22
CA VAL A 84 -6.26 -13.29 3.90
C VAL A 84 -4.85 -12.92 4.35
N MET A 85 -4.49 -13.19 5.60
CA MET A 85 -3.16 -12.86 6.14
C MET A 85 -2.03 -13.55 5.37
N GLN A 86 -2.23 -14.77 4.85
CA GLN A 86 -1.21 -15.48 4.08
C GLN A 86 -1.02 -14.97 2.66
N ASN A 87 -2.03 -14.29 2.09
CA ASN A 87 -2.03 -13.92 0.67
C ASN A 87 -2.04 -12.41 0.42
N MET A 88 -2.36 -11.60 1.44
CA MET A 88 -2.34 -10.16 1.40
C MET A 88 -1.05 -9.64 2.01
N VAL A 89 -0.37 -8.72 1.33
CA VAL A 89 0.84 -8.07 1.80
C VAL A 89 0.63 -6.56 1.79
N PRO A 90 0.84 -5.86 2.92
CA PRO A 90 0.88 -4.40 2.94
C PRO A 90 2.18 -3.91 2.30
N ILE A 91 2.06 -3.14 1.21
CA ILE A 91 3.19 -2.53 0.50
C ILE A 91 2.98 -1.01 0.51
N TYR A 92 3.85 -0.27 1.21
CA TYR A 92 3.74 1.19 1.40
C TYR A 92 2.34 1.68 1.84
N GLY A 93 1.75 0.97 2.81
CA GLY A 93 0.42 1.28 3.34
C GLY A 93 -0.75 0.85 2.44
N LYS A 94 -0.49 0.17 1.32
CA LYS A 94 -1.51 -0.34 0.41
C LYS A 94 -1.59 -1.87 0.50
N PRO A 95 -2.78 -2.46 0.75
CA PRO A 95 -2.95 -3.90 0.70
C PRO A 95 -2.79 -4.40 -0.75
N SER A 96 -2.05 -5.50 -0.90
CA SER A 96 -1.75 -6.11 -2.21
C SER A 96 -1.95 -7.61 -2.14
N TRP A 97 -2.71 -8.18 -3.08
CA TRP A 97 -2.92 -9.62 -3.14
C TRP A 97 -1.78 -10.32 -3.88
N SER A 98 -1.45 -11.54 -3.49
CA SER A 98 -0.62 -12.39 -4.35
C SER A 98 -1.37 -12.71 -5.65
N SER A 99 -0.67 -12.73 -6.78
CA SER A 99 -1.27 -13.12 -8.06
C SER A 99 -1.88 -14.52 -8.00
N LYS A 100 -1.28 -15.43 -7.24
CA LYS A 100 -1.77 -16.80 -7.03
C LYS A 100 -3.14 -16.81 -6.33
N PHE A 101 -3.32 -15.99 -5.30
CA PHE A 101 -4.60 -15.87 -4.60
C PHE A 101 -5.68 -15.31 -5.51
N LEU A 102 -5.35 -14.28 -6.28
CA LEU A 102 -6.28 -13.66 -7.21
C LEU A 102 -6.71 -14.62 -8.34
N VAL A 103 -5.80 -15.44 -8.86
CA VAL A 103 -6.17 -16.52 -9.79
C VAL A 103 -7.09 -17.55 -9.12
N ALA A 104 -6.83 -17.89 -7.85
CA ALA A 104 -7.66 -18.83 -7.11
C ALA A 104 -9.07 -18.28 -6.84
N THR A 105 -9.20 -17.00 -6.50
CA THR A 105 -10.51 -16.36 -6.30
C THR A 105 -11.31 -16.32 -7.60
N VAL A 106 -10.70 -15.97 -8.74
CA VAL A 106 -11.35 -16.07 -10.05
C VAL A 106 -11.83 -17.49 -10.35
N ASN A 107 -11.02 -18.50 -10.08
CA ASN A 107 -11.38 -19.89 -10.36
C ASN A 107 -12.50 -20.44 -9.46
N THR A 108 -12.65 -19.88 -8.26
CA THR A 108 -13.62 -20.36 -7.25
C THR A 108 -14.86 -19.47 -7.12
N CYS A 109 -14.86 -18.26 -7.69
CA CYS A 109 -15.96 -17.29 -7.56
C CYS A 109 -17.32 -17.75 -8.12
N GLY A 110 -17.35 -18.84 -8.87
CA GLY A 110 -18.57 -19.39 -9.43
C GLY A 110 -19.11 -18.64 -10.65
N ARG A 111 -18.68 -17.40 -10.91
CA ARG A 111 -19.10 -16.56 -12.06
C ARG A 111 -18.44 -16.98 -13.37
N PHE A 112 -17.18 -17.42 -13.33
CA PHE A 112 -16.39 -17.78 -14.51
C PHE A 112 -16.01 -19.26 -14.52
N LYS A 113 -15.70 -19.79 -15.71
CA LYS A 113 -14.95 -21.04 -15.82
C LYS A 113 -13.50 -20.79 -15.34
N PRO A 114 -12.72 -21.84 -15.00
CA PRO A 114 -11.33 -21.67 -14.60
C PRO A 114 -10.53 -20.89 -15.65
N LEU A 115 -9.74 -19.91 -15.18
CA LEU A 115 -8.88 -19.09 -16.00
C LEU A 115 -7.84 -19.97 -16.71
N LYS A 116 -7.72 -19.78 -18.03
CA LYS A 116 -6.76 -20.47 -18.87
C LYS A 116 -5.80 -19.47 -19.49
N TYR A 117 -4.68 -19.99 -19.97
CA TYR A 117 -3.61 -19.20 -20.59
C TYR A 117 -3.32 -19.74 -21.97
N ARG A 118 -3.13 -18.85 -22.92
CA ARG A 118 -2.69 -19.16 -24.28
C ARG A 118 -1.36 -18.47 -24.50
N PHE A 119 -0.37 -19.26 -24.89
CA PHE A 119 0.94 -18.77 -25.26
C PHE A 119 1.08 -18.73 -26.77
N THR A 120 1.56 -17.61 -27.29
CA THR A 120 1.83 -17.41 -28.71
C THR A 120 3.28 -16.98 -28.87
N GLU A 121 4.01 -17.61 -29.79
CA GLU A 121 5.38 -17.23 -30.12
C GLU A 121 5.34 -16.13 -31.19
N LYS A 122 5.96 -14.98 -30.90
CA LYS A 122 6.03 -13.82 -31.81
C LYS A 122 7.33 -13.78 -32.62
N GLY A 123 8.13 -14.84 -32.54
CA GLY A 123 9.44 -14.92 -33.19
C GLY A 123 10.56 -14.41 -32.29
N ILE A 124 11.73 -14.17 -32.88
CA ILE A 124 12.93 -13.77 -32.14
C ILE A 124 12.74 -12.36 -31.57
N LEU A 125 13.02 -12.18 -30.28
CA LEU A 125 12.85 -10.91 -29.57
C LEU A 125 13.74 -9.80 -30.16
N GLY A 126 14.99 -10.13 -30.48
CA GLY A 126 15.96 -9.17 -31.03
C GLY A 126 16.43 -8.17 -29.98
N MET A 127 16.83 -6.98 -30.42
CA MET A 127 17.23 -5.90 -29.53
C MET A 127 16.00 -5.13 -29.06
N VAL A 128 15.89 -4.92 -27.74
CA VAL A 128 14.79 -4.17 -27.14
C VAL A 128 15.35 -3.08 -26.24
N ASP A 129 14.96 -1.85 -26.51
CA ASP A 129 15.33 -0.71 -25.68
C ASP A 129 14.38 -0.63 -24.49
N TYR A 130 14.93 -0.34 -23.30
CA TYR A 130 14.18 -0.14 -22.07
C TYR A 130 14.77 1.01 -21.27
N VAL A 131 13.93 1.66 -20.46
CA VAL A 131 14.34 2.73 -19.57
C VAL A 131 14.63 2.12 -18.20
N GLU A 132 15.85 2.32 -17.71
CA GLU A 132 16.23 1.96 -16.35
C GLU A 132 16.47 3.24 -15.55
N TYR A 133 15.84 3.34 -14.38
CA TYR A 133 16.08 4.44 -13.46
C TYR A 133 17.27 4.09 -12.57
N THR A 134 18.36 4.86 -12.69
CA THR A 134 19.54 4.68 -11.84
C THR A 134 19.57 5.81 -10.80
N LYS A 135 19.87 5.45 -9.55
CA LYS A 135 20.07 6.44 -8.48
C LYS A 135 21.43 7.08 -8.62
N VAL A 136 21.45 8.37 -8.93
CA VAL A 136 22.67 9.18 -8.98
C VAL A 136 22.70 10.08 -7.75
N TRP A 137 23.81 10.04 -7.02
CA TRP A 137 24.02 10.94 -5.89
C TRP A 137 24.32 12.35 -6.41
N VAL A 138 23.51 13.32 -6.00
CA VAL A 138 23.72 14.73 -6.34
C VAL A 138 24.21 15.44 -5.07
N ASN A 139 25.42 16.01 -5.14
CA ASN A 139 25.96 16.80 -4.05
C ASN A 139 25.19 18.12 -3.93
N GLY A 140 24.58 18.36 -2.77
CA GLY A 140 24.01 19.67 -2.45
C GLY A 140 25.10 20.65 -2.05
N GLN A 141 24.81 21.94 -2.21
CA GLN A 141 25.75 23.06 -2.01
C GLN A 141 26.34 23.13 -0.58
N ASN A 142 25.68 22.51 0.40
CA ASN A 142 26.06 22.52 1.82
C ASN A 142 26.42 21.12 2.37
N GLY A 143 26.91 20.20 1.52
CA GLY A 143 27.34 18.86 1.95
C GLY A 143 26.21 17.87 2.27
N ARG A 144 24.94 18.31 2.21
CA ARG A 144 23.77 17.43 2.21
C ARG A 144 23.37 17.12 0.75
N GLY A 145 23.76 15.94 0.27
CA GLY A 145 23.34 15.44 -1.04
C GLY A 145 22.00 14.72 -0.97
N TYR A 146 21.40 14.47 -2.13
CA TYR A 146 20.22 13.62 -2.26
C TYR A 146 20.40 12.68 -3.46
N TYR A 147 19.75 11.52 -3.39
CA TYR A 147 19.64 10.64 -4.54
C TYR A 147 18.59 11.18 -5.51
N LYS A 148 18.98 11.36 -6.77
CA LYS A 148 18.06 11.66 -7.86
C LYS A 148 17.95 10.43 -8.76
N ASN A 149 16.72 10.07 -9.12
CA ASN A 149 16.48 9.04 -10.13
C ASN A 149 16.71 9.65 -11.51
N GLU A 150 17.65 9.11 -12.27
CA GLU A 150 17.92 9.49 -13.65
C GLU A 150 17.53 8.35 -14.59
N ALA A 151 16.71 8.68 -15.59
CA ALA A 151 16.26 7.72 -16.60
C ALA A 151 17.38 7.51 -17.63
N THR A 152 17.92 6.30 -17.69
CA THR A 152 18.92 5.90 -18.68
C THR A 152 18.31 4.87 -19.63
N THR A 153 18.36 5.13 -20.93
CA THR A 153 17.97 4.14 -21.94
C THR A 153 19.06 3.09 -22.09
N LYS A 154 18.73 1.83 -21.86
CA LYS A 154 19.61 0.68 -22.10
C LYS A 154 18.99 -0.24 -23.16
N GLN A 155 19.85 -1.04 -23.78
CA GLN A 155 19.44 -2.02 -24.77
C GLN A 155 19.63 -3.43 -24.21
N PHE A 156 18.58 -4.25 -24.28
CA PHE A 156 18.61 -5.65 -23.93
C PHE A 156 18.86 -6.50 -25.18
N ASP A 157 19.86 -7.39 -25.13
CA ASP A 157 20.13 -8.35 -26.19
C ASP A 157 19.27 -9.61 -26.05
N GLY A 158 18.12 -9.60 -26.72
CA GLY A 158 17.19 -10.72 -26.82
C GLY A 158 17.38 -11.60 -28.05
N ARG A 159 18.50 -11.52 -28.80
CA ARG A 159 18.67 -12.27 -30.07
C ARG A 159 18.63 -13.79 -29.91
N LYS A 160 18.90 -14.31 -28.71
CA LYS A 160 18.82 -15.73 -28.37
C LYS A 160 17.52 -16.12 -27.64
N MET A 161 16.58 -15.19 -27.53
CA MET A 161 15.34 -15.37 -26.80
C MET A 161 14.14 -15.28 -27.75
N MET A 162 13.21 -16.19 -27.59
CA MET A 162 11.92 -16.13 -28.27
C MET A 162 11.04 -15.11 -27.55
N ASP A 163 10.41 -14.20 -28.28
CA ASP A 163 9.36 -13.35 -27.73
C ASP A 163 8.09 -14.19 -27.58
N ILE A 164 7.70 -14.44 -26.34
CA ILE A 164 6.51 -15.20 -25.99
C ILE A 164 5.47 -14.22 -25.47
N GLU A 165 4.27 -14.33 -26.00
CA GLU A 165 3.09 -13.62 -25.55
C GLU A 165 2.16 -14.56 -24.78
N CYS A 166 1.57 -14.06 -23.70
CA CYS A 166 0.55 -14.75 -22.91
C CYS A 166 -0.73 -13.92 -22.89
N VAL A 167 -1.86 -14.59 -23.16
CA VAL A 167 -3.20 -14.04 -22.99
C VAL A 167 -3.94 -14.94 -21.99
N ALA A 168 -4.45 -14.34 -20.92
CA ALA A 168 -5.36 -15.02 -20.00
C ALA A 168 -6.78 -14.91 -20.55
N TYR A 169 -7.51 -16.02 -20.55
CA TYR A 169 -8.86 -16.05 -21.08
C TYR A 169 -9.76 -16.98 -20.27
N THR A 170 -11.04 -16.64 -20.23
CA THR A 170 -12.10 -17.52 -19.69
C THR A 170 -13.45 -17.11 -20.29
N SER A 171 -14.51 -17.84 -19.95
CA SER A 171 -15.90 -17.51 -20.28
C SER A 171 -16.74 -17.47 -19.01
N ALA A 172 -17.80 -16.65 -19.01
CA ALA A 172 -18.78 -16.67 -17.95
C ALA A 172 -19.51 -18.03 -17.91
N LYS A 173 -19.91 -18.51 -16.73
CA LYS A 173 -20.69 -19.75 -16.65
C LYS A 173 -22.05 -19.54 -17.32
N GLY A 174 -22.35 -20.36 -18.32
CA GLY A 174 -23.59 -20.25 -19.11
C GLY A 174 -23.47 -19.35 -20.35
N SER A 175 -22.31 -18.75 -20.61
CA SER A 175 -21.98 -18.10 -21.88
C SER A 175 -20.81 -18.80 -22.56
N ASP A 176 -20.79 -18.71 -23.89
CA ASP A 176 -19.66 -19.14 -24.72
C ASP A 176 -18.80 -17.95 -25.20
N GLU A 177 -19.15 -16.73 -24.78
CA GLU A 177 -18.33 -15.55 -25.01
C GLU A 177 -17.00 -15.65 -24.25
N VAL A 178 -15.90 -15.52 -24.99
CA VAL A 178 -14.55 -15.59 -24.45
C VAL A 178 -14.09 -14.18 -24.07
N LEU A 179 -13.79 -14.00 -22.79
CA LEU A 179 -13.21 -12.78 -22.23
C LEU A 179 -11.70 -12.93 -22.19
N GLU A 180 -10.99 -12.08 -22.94
CA GLU A 180 -9.53 -12.14 -23.09
C GLU A 180 -8.87 -10.94 -22.43
N SER A 181 -7.72 -11.18 -21.78
CA SER A 181 -6.89 -10.13 -21.20
C SER A 181 -6.14 -9.38 -22.29
N SER A 182 -5.64 -8.18 -21.95
CA SER A 182 -4.57 -7.58 -22.75
C SER A 182 -3.39 -8.55 -22.86
N PRO A 183 -2.80 -8.71 -24.05
CA PRO A 183 -1.65 -9.58 -24.23
C PRO A 183 -0.44 -9.06 -23.47
N VAL A 184 0.27 -9.97 -22.81
CA VAL A 184 1.52 -9.66 -22.10
C VAL A 184 2.65 -10.41 -22.78
N SER A 185 3.63 -9.70 -23.32
CA SER A 185 4.80 -10.29 -23.99
C SER A 185 6.08 -10.07 -23.21
N ILE A 186 7.11 -10.85 -23.54
CA ILE A 186 8.46 -10.66 -22.99
C ILE A 186 8.99 -9.29 -23.39
N ARG A 187 8.75 -8.86 -24.64
CA ARG A 187 9.09 -7.51 -25.09
C ARG A 187 8.49 -6.42 -24.19
N LEU A 188 7.20 -6.50 -23.88
CA LEU A 188 6.53 -5.57 -22.97
C LEU A 188 7.18 -5.61 -21.59
N ALA A 189 7.45 -6.81 -21.06
CA ALA A 189 8.07 -6.96 -19.74
C ALA A 189 9.49 -6.37 -19.65
N ILE A 190 10.22 -6.34 -20.75
CA ILE A 190 11.53 -5.67 -20.82
C ILE A 190 11.37 -4.16 -20.89
N GLN A 191 10.47 -3.66 -21.75
CA GLN A 191 10.20 -2.23 -21.91
C GLN A 191 9.72 -1.59 -20.60
N GLU A 192 8.91 -2.32 -19.83
CA GLU A 192 8.39 -1.92 -18.53
C GLU A 192 9.35 -2.22 -17.36
N GLY A 193 10.55 -2.77 -17.63
CA GLY A 193 11.59 -3.02 -16.63
C GLY A 193 11.34 -4.20 -15.68
N TRP A 194 10.28 -4.98 -15.87
CA TRP A 194 9.94 -6.16 -15.04
C TRP A 194 10.99 -7.26 -15.15
N PHE A 195 11.50 -7.45 -16.38
CA PHE A 195 12.38 -8.56 -16.72
C PHE A 195 13.87 -8.31 -16.37
N THR A 196 14.31 -7.06 -16.47
CA THR A 196 15.73 -6.67 -16.39
C THR A 196 16.19 -6.24 -15.00
N LYS A 197 15.26 -6.13 -14.04
CA LYS A 197 15.57 -5.74 -12.66
C LYS A 197 16.60 -6.68 -12.01
N ASN A 198 17.55 -6.10 -11.28
CA ASN A 198 18.61 -6.88 -10.62
C ASN A 198 18.01 -7.85 -9.59
N GLY A 199 18.44 -9.11 -9.63
CA GLY A 199 17.86 -10.19 -8.81
C GLY A 199 16.47 -10.66 -9.27
N SER A 200 15.99 -10.25 -10.45
CA SER A 200 14.69 -10.66 -10.98
C SER A 200 14.65 -12.17 -11.23
N LYS A 201 13.81 -12.87 -10.46
CA LYS A 201 13.50 -14.28 -10.67
C LYS A 201 12.69 -14.52 -11.95
N TRP A 202 12.20 -13.46 -12.61
CA TRP A 202 11.40 -13.56 -13.82
C TRP A 202 12.18 -14.01 -15.06
N GLN A 203 13.50 -13.86 -15.05
CA GLN A 203 14.37 -14.37 -16.13
C GLN A 203 14.35 -15.90 -16.18
N THR A 204 14.27 -16.57 -15.03
CA THR A 204 14.19 -18.03 -14.95
C THR A 204 12.74 -18.54 -14.95
N MET A 205 11.78 -17.71 -14.54
CA MET A 205 10.35 -18.05 -14.46
C MET A 205 9.48 -17.18 -15.39
N THR A 206 9.91 -16.99 -16.64
CA THR A 206 9.29 -16.03 -17.57
C THR A 206 7.82 -16.36 -17.86
N LYS A 207 7.49 -17.63 -18.12
CA LYS A 207 6.09 -18.03 -18.35
C LYS A 207 5.21 -17.76 -17.14
N GLN A 208 5.74 -17.95 -15.92
CA GLN A 208 5.00 -17.69 -14.68
C GLN A 208 4.69 -16.20 -14.52
N MET A 209 5.69 -15.35 -14.75
CA MET A 209 5.52 -13.90 -14.77
C MET A 209 4.41 -13.51 -15.74
N LEU A 210 4.47 -13.98 -16.99
CA LEU A 210 3.48 -13.65 -18.01
C LEU A 210 2.07 -14.10 -17.62
N MET A 211 1.91 -15.29 -17.02
CA MET A 211 0.61 -15.77 -16.52
C MET A 211 0.05 -14.88 -15.41
N TYR A 212 0.88 -14.51 -14.43
CA TYR A 212 0.45 -13.65 -13.32
C TYR A 212 0.05 -12.27 -13.80
N ARG A 213 0.80 -11.68 -14.73
CA ARG A 213 0.48 -10.39 -15.36
C ARG A 213 -0.82 -10.46 -16.13
N ALA A 214 -0.95 -11.44 -17.01
CA ALA A 214 -2.15 -11.61 -17.82
C ALA A 214 -3.39 -11.85 -16.93
N ALA A 215 -3.25 -12.61 -15.84
CA ALA A 215 -4.34 -12.84 -14.88
C ALA A 215 -4.72 -11.58 -14.09
N SER A 216 -3.75 -10.78 -13.65
CA SER A 216 -4.03 -9.51 -12.97
C SER A 216 -4.75 -8.55 -13.92
N PHE A 217 -4.27 -8.40 -15.15
CA PHE A 217 -4.90 -7.55 -16.17
C PHE A 217 -6.33 -8.01 -16.49
N TRP A 218 -6.53 -9.32 -16.63
CA TRP A 218 -7.86 -9.89 -16.84
C TRP A 218 -8.80 -9.56 -15.67
N THR A 219 -8.34 -9.77 -14.44
CA THR A 219 -9.17 -9.57 -13.25
C THR A 219 -9.50 -8.09 -13.05
N SER A 220 -8.54 -7.20 -13.26
CA SER A 220 -8.76 -5.76 -13.21
C SER A 220 -9.81 -5.29 -14.23
N ALA A 221 -9.82 -5.90 -15.43
CA ALA A 221 -10.76 -5.54 -16.49
C ALA A 221 -12.17 -6.11 -16.28
N TYR A 222 -12.30 -7.39 -15.91
CA TYR A 222 -13.59 -8.11 -15.95
C TYR A 222 -14.17 -8.47 -14.57
N ALA A 223 -13.34 -8.48 -13.52
CA ALA A 223 -13.75 -8.85 -12.16
C ALA A 223 -13.00 -8.05 -11.08
N PRO A 224 -12.97 -6.70 -11.15
CA PRO A 224 -12.22 -5.86 -10.20
C PRO A 224 -12.71 -6.00 -8.75
N GLU A 225 -13.94 -6.47 -8.55
CA GLU A 225 -14.49 -6.79 -7.23
C GLU A 225 -13.74 -7.93 -6.53
N LEU A 226 -13.16 -8.88 -7.29
CA LEU A 226 -12.40 -10.00 -6.75
C LEU A 226 -11.01 -9.60 -6.27
N SER A 227 -10.43 -8.56 -6.86
CA SER A 227 -9.18 -7.96 -6.39
C SER A 227 -9.42 -6.80 -5.42
N MET A 228 -10.68 -6.38 -5.24
CA MET A 228 -11.06 -5.14 -4.54
C MET A 228 -10.38 -3.90 -5.12
N GLY A 229 -10.06 -3.91 -6.43
CA GLY A 229 -9.28 -2.85 -7.08
C GLY A 229 -7.82 -2.76 -6.64
N MET A 230 -7.33 -3.71 -5.84
CA MET A 230 -5.94 -3.75 -5.39
C MET A 230 -5.03 -4.28 -6.50
N ARG A 231 -3.80 -3.77 -6.55
CA ARG A 231 -2.75 -4.33 -7.41
C ARG A 231 -2.14 -5.56 -6.76
N THR A 232 -1.58 -6.43 -7.59
CA THR A 232 -0.87 -7.60 -7.09
C THR A 232 0.47 -7.22 -6.45
N VAL A 233 0.96 -8.09 -5.55
CA VAL A 233 2.29 -7.96 -4.94
C VAL A 233 3.37 -7.87 -6.02
N GLU A 234 3.26 -8.70 -7.04
CA GLU A 234 4.17 -8.70 -8.18
C GLU A 234 4.11 -7.36 -8.92
N GLU A 235 2.94 -6.77 -9.11
CA GLU A 235 2.81 -5.43 -9.72
C GLU A 235 3.51 -4.34 -8.92
N TYR A 236 3.37 -4.35 -7.60
CA TYR A 236 4.07 -3.37 -6.76
C TYR A 236 5.58 -3.53 -6.74
N GLN A 237 6.07 -4.78 -6.73
CA GLN A 237 7.51 -5.06 -6.74
C GLN A 237 8.20 -4.54 -8.01
N ASP A 238 7.47 -4.46 -9.12
CA ASP A 238 8.05 -4.05 -10.40
C ASP A 238 8.02 -2.52 -10.60
N ILE A 239 7.03 -1.81 -10.04
CA ILE A 239 6.94 -0.34 -10.14
C ILE A 239 8.04 0.37 -9.33
N MET A 240 8.51 -0.26 -8.25
CA MET A 240 9.29 0.44 -7.24
C MET A 240 10.74 -0.02 -7.24
N ASP A 241 11.66 0.86 -7.64
CA ASP A 241 13.09 0.69 -7.37
C ASP A 241 13.30 0.76 -5.86
N VAL A 242 13.74 -0.36 -5.29
CA VAL A 242 13.80 -0.58 -3.85
C VAL A 242 14.62 0.54 -3.17
N ASP A 243 13.99 1.23 -2.22
CA ASP A 243 14.61 1.56 -0.93
C ASP A 243 13.69 1.05 0.17
N TYR A 244 14.17 0.04 0.89
CA TYR A 244 13.85 -0.06 2.30
C TYR A 244 14.85 0.83 3.02
N GLN A 245 14.50 2.10 3.24
CA GLN A 245 15.09 2.85 4.34
C GLN A 245 14.17 2.65 5.54
N GLU A 246 14.66 1.87 6.49
CA GLU A 246 14.13 1.85 7.84
C GLU A 246 14.34 3.27 8.40
N VAL A 247 13.29 4.10 8.43
CA VAL A 247 13.29 5.42 9.10
C VAL A 247 13.37 5.24 10.64
N GLY A 248 14.00 4.17 11.11
CA GLY A 248 14.33 3.92 12.49
C GLY A 248 15.68 4.54 12.86
N ALA A 249 16.71 4.37 12.02
CA ALA A 249 18.08 4.75 12.39
C ALA A 249 18.27 6.28 12.50
N GLU A 250 17.71 7.06 11.56
CA GLU A 250 17.83 8.52 11.60
C GLU A 250 16.96 9.14 12.70
N VAL A 251 15.76 8.60 12.93
CA VAL A 251 14.85 9.13 13.96
C VAL A 251 15.29 8.73 15.37
N GLU A 252 15.91 7.56 15.57
CA GLU A 252 16.52 7.16 16.85
C GLU A 252 17.74 8.04 17.17
N ALA A 253 18.60 8.32 16.19
CA ALA A 253 19.73 9.24 16.35
C ALA A 253 19.25 10.68 16.60
N GLU A 254 18.24 11.14 15.88
CA GLU A 254 17.67 12.49 16.05
C GLU A 254 16.94 12.64 17.39
N LYS A 255 16.27 11.57 17.88
CA LYS A 255 15.69 11.52 19.22
C LYS A 255 16.75 11.50 20.30
N HIS A 256 17.82 10.70 20.14
CA HIS A 256 18.93 10.68 21.09
C HIS A 256 19.61 12.04 21.19
N ASP A 257 19.82 12.70 20.05
CA ASP A 257 20.56 13.95 20.00
C ASP A 257 19.71 15.18 20.34
N ASN A 258 18.38 15.14 20.19
CA ASN A 258 17.52 16.31 20.41
C ASN A 258 16.47 16.15 21.52
N ALA A 259 16.31 14.97 22.13
CA ALA A 259 15.46 14.82 23.30
C ALA A 259 16.00 15.65 24.48
N ASN A 260 15.09 16.31 25.20
CA ASN A 260 15.35 17.06 26.43
C ASN A 260 16.25 18.31 26.34
N LYS A 261 16.62 18.79 25.15
CA LYS A 261 17.40 20.04 25.00
C LYS A 261 16.60 21.32 25.26
N VAL A 262 15.27 21.26 25.25
CA VAL A 262 14.40 22.42 25.53
C VAL A 262 13.30 21.99 26.48
N GLN A 263 13.29 22.52 27.70
CA GLN A 263 12.10 22.55 28.54
C GLN A 263 11.35 23.85 28.27
N ILE A 264 10.08 23.75 27.88
CA ILE A 264 9.17 24.90 27.87
C ILE A 264 8.64 25.03 29.29
N GLY A 265 9.24 25.94 30.08
CA GLY A 265 8.71 26.32 31.37
C GLY A 265 7.51 27.25 31.18
N VAL A 266 6.32 26.81 31.59
CA VAL A 266 5.16 27.70 31.74
C VAL A 266 5.20 28.22 33.17
N ASP A 267 5.69 29.45 33.35
CA ASP A 267 5.63 30.12 34.66
C ASP A 267 4.22 30.70 34.84
N LEU A 268 3.42 30.06 35.68
CA LEU A 268 2.03 30.45 35.97
C LEU A 268 1.91 31.35 37.21
N ALA A 269 3.01 31.96 37.66
CA ALA A 269 2.97 32.94 38.74
C ALA A 269 2.89 34.37 38.19
N GLN A 270 1.68 34.94 38.24
CA GLN A 270 1.37 36.36 38.04
C GLN A 270 1.51 36.90 36.60
N GLY A 271 0.67 36.39 35.69
CA GLY A 271 -0.06 37.23 34.73
C GLY A 271 0.74 38.12 33.76
N ASN A 272 1.98 37.78 33.43
CA ASN A 272 2.70 38.41 32.32
C ASN A 272 3.46 37.33 31.53
N ASP A 273 3.01 37.08 30.30
CA ASP A 273 3.51 36.02 29.45
C ASP A 273 4.83 36.45 28.79
N LYS A 274 5.95 35.90 29.28
CA LYS A 274 7.26 35.96 28.61
C LYS A 274 7.86 34.57 28.55
N THR A 275 7.65 33.87 27.44
CA THR A 275 8.39 32.65 27.10
C THR A 275 9.88 32.96 26.99
N THR A 276 10.70 32.40 27.88
CA THR A 276 12.16 32.54 27.83
C THR A 276 12.79 31.18 27.55
N ALA A 277 13.49 31.05 26.41
CA ALA A 277 14.23 29.83 26.07
C ALA A 277 15.58 29.82 26.81
N THR A 278 15.89 28.73 27.49
CA THR A 278 17.20 28.50 28.15
C THR A 278 17.85 27.25 27.60
N MET A 279 19.16 27.30 27.32
CA MET A 279 19.98 26.16 26.90
C MET A 279 20.93 25.75 28.04
N ILE A 280 21.09 24.44 28.25
CA ILE A 280 21.98 23.83 29.24
C ILE A 280 23.17 23.18 28.53
N ASP A 281 24.38 23.49 28.98
CA ASP A 281 25.61 22.87 28.46
C ASP A 281 25.81 21.46 29.07
N PRO A 282 25.83 20.39 28.26
CA PRO A 282 25.81 19.02 28.76
C PRO A 282 27.12 18.53 29.41
N GLU A 283 28.25 19.24 29.30
CA GLU A 283 29.50 18.84 29.99
C GLU A 283 29.69 19.54 31.34
N THR A 284 29.12 20.74 31.51
CA THR A 284 29.40 21.60 32.69
C THR A 284 28.18 21.87 33.55
N GLY A 285 26.96 21.60 33.06
CA GLY A 285 25.72 21.80 33.81
C GLY A 285 25.34 23.26 34.05
N GLU A 286 26.02 24.22 33.41
CA GLU A 286 25.70 25.65 33.51
C GLU A 286 24.50 26.04 32.63
N ILE A 287 23.63 26.91 33.16
CA ILE A 287 22.44 27.44 32.48
C ILE A 287 22.78 28.83 31.91
N LYS A 288 22.74 28.99 30.59
CA LYS A 288 22.96 30.31 29.94
C LYS A 288 21.64 30.87 29.43
N ALA A 289 21.34 32.12 29.81
CA ALA A 289 20.25 32.90 29.25
C ALA A 289 20.66 33.44 27.88
N VAL A 290 19.79 33.28 26.87
CA VAL A 290 19.99 33.90 25.54
C VAL A 290 19.67 35.38 25.69
N HIS A 291 20.69 36.22 25.89
CA HIS A 291 20.53 37.68 25.85
C HIS A 291 20.64 38.15 24.39
N ASP A 292 19.57 38.80 23.91
CA ASP A 292 19.51 39.51 22.64
C ASP A 292 20.63 40.56 22.54
N ALA A 293 21.47 40.41 21.51
CA ALA A 293 22.37 41.46 21.06
C ALA A 293 22.18 41.64 19.54
N ASN A 294 21.21 42.48 19.17
CA ASN A 294 21.30 43.42 18.06
C ASN A 294 20.10 44.37 18.09
N ALA A 295 20.24 45.45 18.87
CA ALA A 295 19.44 46.65 18.73
C ALA A 295 20.23 47.66 17.89
N GLU A 296 19.88 47.83 16.61
CA GLU A 296 20.15 49.08 15.89
C GLU A 296 18.96 50.01 16.09
N THR A 297 19.27 51.25 16.47
CA THR A 297 18.35 52.26 17.00
C THR A 297 17.52 52.97 15.92
N PRO A 298 16.29 53.44 16.24
CA PRO A 298 15.40 54.16 15.33
C PRO A 298 15.57 55.69 15.42
N LYS A 299 15.33 56.42 14.31
CA LYS A 299 15.09 57.88 14.29
C LYS A 299 13.58 58.17 14.24
N GLU A 300 13.11 59.02 15.16
CA GLU A 300 11.83 59.77 15.15
C GLU A 300 11.76 60.68 13.90
N GLU A 301 10.65 61.19 13.36
CA GLU A 301 9.37 61.75 13.86
C GLU A 301 8.51 61.95 12.56
N ALA A 302 7.17 61.86 12.46
CA ALA A 302 6.15 62.75 13.02
C ALA A 302 4.73 62.32 12.54
N ALA A 303 3.71 62.84 13.22
CA ALA A 303 2.29 62.47 13.23
C ALA A 303 1.43 62.90 12.02
N GLN A 304 0.33 62.17 11.74
CA GLN A 304 -1.10 62.61 11.79
C GLN A 304 -2.06 61.65 11.04
N ALA A 305 -3.28 61.48 11.58
CA ALA A 305 -4.38 60.55 11.23
C ALA A 305 -5.24 61.00 10.00
N PRO A 306 -6.43 60.41 9.71
CA PRO A 306 -6.88 59.02 9.53
C PRO A 306 -7.46 58.73 8.10
N THR A 307 -7.79 57.46 7.83
CA THR A 307 -8.46 56.82 6.64
C THR A 307 -9.62 57.58 5.97
N PRO A 308 -9.94 57.38 4.66
CA PRO A 308 -10.61 56.14 4.20
C PRO A 308 -10.31 55.64 2.75
N GLN A 309 -10.64 54.37 2.48
CA GLN A 309 -10.68 53.77 1.12
C GLN A 309 -11.82 54.35 0.25
N PRO A 310 -11.74 54.26 -1.08
CA PRO A 310 -12.42 53.16 -1.78
C PRO A 310 -11.65 52.56 -2.99
N GLN A 311 -12.01 51.31 -3.36
CA GLN A 311 -11.62 50.54 -4.56
C GLN A 311 -12.13 51.20 -5.88
N PRO A 312 -12.09 50.59 -7.09
CA PRO A 312 -11.25 49.55 -7.73
C PRO A 312 -10.73 49.97 -9.13
N GLY A 313 -9.83 49.17 -9.74
CA GLY A 313 -9.73 49.02 -11.20
C GLY A 313 -8.57 49.74 -11.91
N PHE A 314 -7.65 48.98 -12.48
CA PHE A 314 -7.53 48.68 -13.92
C PHE A 314 -6.63 47.46 -14.11
#